data_AF-A0A8M1K755-F1
#
_entry.id   AF-A0A8M1K755-F1
#
_cell.length_a   1.000
_cell.length_b   1.000
_cell.length_c   1.000
_cell.angle_alpha   90.00
_cell.angle_beta   90.00
_cell.angle_gamma   90.00
#
_symmetry.space_group_name_H-M   'P 1'
#
loop_
_entity.id
_entity.type
_entity.pdbx_description
1 polymer ?
#
loop_
_entity_poly.entity_id
_entity_poly.type
_entity_poly.pdbx_seq_one_letter_code
_entity_poly.pdbx_strand_id
1 'polypeptide(L)'
;MCHIPVFCWMSATVLVYILTEAESGEIPTSLTQMYTHFLIIQTKHRSQKYGNRDADALLKTILSLGKLAFQQLEKGNLIFYEEDLRECGIDVTEASVYSGMCTEIFREEAGMYQGKVFCFVHLSIQEFLAALYVFLHFSERDSNMPDQHQTSQLYSLLRANKHHDIHQTAVDLALRNKNGHLDLFLRFLLGLSLESNQKLLQDLLPQTGAAH
;
A
#
# COMPACT_ATOMS: atom_id res chain seq x y z
N MET A 1 1.55 10.82 -17.47
CA MET A 1 1.34 10.75 -16.00
C MET A 1 1.62 12.10 -15.33
N CYS A 2 2.75 12.75 -15.60
CA CYS A 2 3.14 14.01 -14.93
C CYS A 2 2.23 15.23 -15.18
N HIS A 3 1.16 15.13 -15.98
CA HIS A 3 0.15 16.19 -16.10
C HIS A 3 -0.82 16.19 -14.90
N ILE A 4 -0.86 15.12 -14.09
CA ILE A 4 -1.64 15.06 -12.85
C ILE A 4 -0.69 15.46 -11.70
N PRO A 5 -1.06 16.43 -10.84
CA PRO A 5 -0.17 16.97 -9.81
C PRO A 5 0.46 15.91 -8.90
N VAL A 6 -0.31 14.94 -8.43
CA VAL A 6 0.22 13.87 -7.55
C VAL A 6 1.30 13.05 -8.25
N PHE A 7 1.13 12.72 -9.53
CA PHE A 7 2.13 11.96 -10.29
C PHE A 7 3.37 12.80 -10.61
N CYS A 8 3.19 14.11 -10.85
CA CYS A 8 4.32 15.03 -11.00
C CYS A 8 5.14 15.09 -9.70
N TRP A 9 4.47 15.24 -8.56
CA TRP A 9 5.11 15.29 -7.25
C TRP A 9 5.82 13.97 -6.90
N MET A 10 5.18 12.82 -7.11
CA MET A 10 5.81 11.52 -6.91
C MET A 10 7.04 11.34 -7.81
N SER A 11 6.93 11.66 -9.10
CA SER A 11 8.05 11.52 -10.04
C SER A 11 9.22 12.41 -9.66
N ALA A 12 8.96 13.66 -9.25
CA ALA A 12 10.00 14.57 -8.79
C ALA A 12 10.67 14.07 -7.50
N THR A 13 9.88 13.58 -6.54
CA THR A 13 10.39 13.02 -5.28
C THR A 13 11.30 11.82 -5.55
N VAL A 14 10.87 10.90 -6.40
CA VAL A 14 11.65 9.71 -6.77
C VAL A 14 12.91 10.09 -7.56
N LEU A 15 12.80 11.02 -8.50
CA LEU A 15 13.95 11.48 -9.29
C LEU A 15 15.01 12.12 -8.39
N VAL A 16 14.62 12.99 -7.45
CA VAL A 16 15.56 13.60 -6.50
C VAL A 16 16.28 12.52 -5.69
N TYR A 17 15.53 11.58 -5.12
CA TYR A 17 16.11 10.48 -4.35
C TYR A 17 17.12 9.65 -5.16
N ILE A 18 16.82 9.35 -6.43
CA ILE A 18 17.73 8.58 -7.28
C ILE A 18 19.04 9.34 -7.54
N LEU A 19 18.95 10.67 -7.71
CA LEU A 19 20.12 11.50 -7.99
C LEU A 19 21.00 11.75 -6.76
N THR A 20 20.46 11.60 -5.54
CA THR A 20 21.17 11.96 -4.31
C THR A 20 21.53 10.77 -3.42
N GLU A 21 20.67 9.75 -3.34
CA GLU A 21 20.75 8.72 -2.29
C GLU A 21 20.68 7.26 -2.80
N ALA A 22 20.27 7.00 -4.05
CA ALA A 22 20.09 5.63 -4.51
C ALA A 22 21.40 4.96 -4.93
N GLU A 23 21.66 3.75 -4.41
CA GLU A 23 22.86 2.97 -4.72
C GLU A 23 22.87 2.42 -6.16
N SER A 24 21.70 2.07 -6.72
CA SER A 24 21.61 1.47 -8.06
C SER A 24 21.50 2.47 -9.20
N GLY A 25 21.09 3.72 -8.92
CA GLY A 25 20.84 4.75 -9.95
C GLY A 25 19.74 4.40 -10.97
N GLU A 26 19.01 3.29 -10.79
CA GLU A 26 18.03 2.82 -11.77
C GLU A 26 16.78 3.71 -11.77
N ILE A 27 16.43 4.23 -12.95
CA ILE A 27 15.24 5.06 -13.13
C ILE A 27 14.01 4.15 -13.27
N PRO A 28 12.94 4.37 -12.49
CA PRO A 28 11.70 3.59 -12.62
C PRO A 28 11.13 3.70 -14.04
N THR A 29 10.99 2.55 -14.69
CA THR A 29 10.45 2.44 -16.06
C THR A 29 8.98 2.04 -16.09
N SER A 30 8.45 1.58 -14.96
CA SER A 30 7.04 1.19 -14.82
C SER A 30 6.38 1.96 -13.68
N LEU A 31 5.04 1.97 -13.68
CA LEU A 31 4.28 2.60 -12.61
C LEU A 31 4.50 1.89 -11.27
N THR A 32 4.58 0.56 -11.28
CA THR A 32 4.84 -0.20 -10.05
C THR A 32 6.21 0.16 -9.48
N GLN A 33 7.27 0.21 -10.30
CA GLN A 33 8.60 0.65 -9.81
C GLN A 33 8.53 2.06 -9.21
N MET A 34 7.87 3.00 -9.88
CA MET A 34 7.72 4.37 -9.39
C MET A 34 7.07 4.43 -8.00
N TYR A 35 6.00 3.64 -7.79
CA TYR A 35 5.29 3.59 -6.52
C TYR A 35 6.10 2.87 -5.44
N THR A 36 6.83 1.81 -5.79
CA THR A 36 7.73 1.12 -4.87
C THR A 36 8.86 2.03 -4.40
N HIS A 37 9.52 2.76 -5.31
CA HIS A 37 10.53 3.77 -4.93
C HIS A 37 9.92 4.86 -4.04
N PHE A 38 8.73 5.35 -4.39
CA PHE A 38 8.04 6.33 -3.58
C PHE A 38 7.76 5.81 -2.16
N LEU A 39 7.31 4.56 -2.01
CA LEU A 39 7.12 3.93 -0.70
C LEU A 39 8.42 3.79 0.10
N ILE A 40 9.53 3.41 -0.55
CA ILE A 40 10.87 3.36 0.06
C ILE A 40 11.24 4.72 0.65
N ILE A 41 11.06 5.79 -0.14
CA ILE A 41 11.39 7.16 0.27
C ILE A 41 10.53 7.58 1.47
N GLN A 42 9.21 7.36 1.42
CA GLN A 42 8.32 7.71 2.52
C GLN A 42 8.66 6.95 3.80
N THR A 43 9.03 5.68 3.68
CA THR A 43 9.47 4.84 4.81
C THR A 43 10.76 5.39 5.42
N LYS A 44 11.76 5.73 4.59
CA LYS A 44 13.04 6.32 5.04
C LYS A 44 12.84 7.67 5.75
N HIS A 45 12.05 8.58 5.17
CA HIS A 45 11.75 9.88 5.78
C HIS A 45 11.06 9.73 7.14
N ARG A 46 10.16 8.74 7.28
CA ARG A 46 9.52 8.44 8.57
C ARG A 46 10.54 7.98 9.61
N SER A 47 11.41 7.03 9.26
CA SER A 47 12.44 6.52 10.17
C SER A 47 13.41 7.63 10.62
N GLN A 48 13.75 8.57 9.75
CA GLN A 48 14.58 9.73 10.12
C GLN A 48 13.84 10.69 11.06
N LYS A 49 12.54 10.96 10.82
CA LYS A 49 11.77 11.94 11.58
C LYS A 49 11.35 11.46 12.97
N TYR A 50 11.03 10.17 13.14
CA TYR A 50 10.46 9.62 14.39
C TYR A 50 11.38 8.63 15.10
N GLY A 51 12.65 8.57 14.70
CA GLY A 51 13.64 7.65 15.23
C GLY A 51 13.67 6.32 14.48
N ASN A 52 14.84 5.68 14.52
CA ASN A 52 15.11 4.45 13.78
C ASN A 52 14.24 3.32 14.35
N ARG A 53 13.14 3.00 13.67
CA ARG A 53 12.35 1.79 13.96
C ARG A 53 13.00 0.61 13.27
N ASP A 54 13.02 -0.52 13.96
CA ASP A 54 13.52 -1.78 13.39
C ASP A 54 12.74 -2.15 12.11
N ALA A 55 13.38 -2.90 11.20
CA ALA A 55 12.83 -3.27 9.90
C ALA A 55 11.47 -3.99 10.05
N ASP A 56 11.33 -4.85 11.06
CA ASP A 56 10.09 -5.56 11.36
C ASP A 56 8.94 -4.61 11.72
N ALA A 57 9.23 -3.52 12.45
CA ALA A 57 8.22 -2.54 12.81
C ALA A 57 7.77 -1.71 11.58
N LEU A 58 8.67 -1.46 10.63
CA LEU A 58 8.35 -0.79 9.37
C LEU A 58 7.52 -1.69 8.45
N LEU A 59 7.88 -2.98 8.34
CA LEU A 59 7.09 -3.95 7.59
C LEU A 59 5.68 -4.10 8.16
N LYS A 60 5.56 -4.27 9.48
CA LYS A 60 4.26 -4.33 10.15
C LYS A 60 3.41 -3.09 9.89
N THR A 61 4.05 -1.92 9.90
CA THR A 61 3.41 -0.66 9.55
C THR A 61 2.87 -0.66 8.12
N ILE A 62 3.69 -1.06 7.14
CA ILE A 62 3.30 -1.13 5.72
C ILE A 62 2.14 -2.12 5.53
N LEU A 63 2.20 -3.29 6.19
CA LEU A 63 1.15 -4.29 6.14
C LEU A 63 -0.17 -3.79 6.73
N SER A 64 -0.15 -3.11 7.89
CA SER A 64 -1.34 -2.49 8.48
C SER A 64 -1.95 -1.44 7.55
N LEU A 65 -1.12 -0.57 6.94
CA LEU A 65 -1.59 0.45 6.02
C LEU A 65 -2.14 -0.16 4.71
N GLY A 66 -1.51 -1.21 4.21
CA GLY A 66 -1.98 -1.98 3.06
C GLY A 66 -3.29 -2.72 3.32
N LYS A 67 -3.46 -3.29 4.53
CA LYS A 67 -4.72 -3.90 4.97
C LYS A 67 -5.84 -2.87 4.98
N LEU A 68 -5.60 -1.69 5.55
CA LEU A 68 -6.56 -0.58 5.53
C LEU A 68 -6.92 -0.20 4.09
N ALA A 69 -5.93 -0.02 3.23
CA ALA A 69 -6.14 0.34 1.84
C ALA A 69 -7.00 -0.69 1.09
N PHE A 70 -6.73 -1.99 1.31
CA PHE A 70 -7.49 -3.10 0.75
C PHE A 70 -8.95 -3.08 1.22
N GLN A 71 -9.18 -2.97 2.53
CA GLN A 71 -10.54 -2.96 3.09
C GLN A 71 -11.35 -1.76 2.64
N GLN A 72 -10.73 -0.57 2.56
CA GLN A 72 -11.42 0.62 2.09
C GLN A 72 -11.65 0.58 0.57
N LEU A 73 -10.72 0.00 -0.21
CA LEU A 73 -10.92 -0.19 -1.66
C LEU A 73 -12.11 -1.11 -1.92
N GLU A 74 -12.24 -2.18 -1.16
CA GLU A 74 -13.35 -3.11 -1.24
C GLU A 74 -14.70 -2.49 -0.88
N LYS A 75 -14.74 -1.69 0.18
CA LYS A 75 -15.93 -0.93 0.57
C LYS A 75 -16.27 0.19 -0.42
N GLY A 76 -15.35 0.54 -1.33
CA GLY A 76 -15.48 1.70 -2.22
C GLY A 76 -15.34 3.04 -1.51
N ASN A 77 -14.69 3.05 -0.35
CA ASN A 77 -14.54 4.22 0.50
C ASN A 77 -13.26 4.99 0.16
N LEU A 78 -13.40 6.30 0.00
CA LEU A 78 -12.27 7.25 -0.12
C LEU A 78 -11.92 7.91 1.22
N ILE A 79 -12.88 7.94 2.16
CA ILE A 79 -12.75 8.52 3.48
C ILE A 79 -13.04 7.43 4.50
N PHE A 80 -12.25 7.39 5.58
CA PHE A 80 -12.37 6.44 6.67
C PHE A 80 -12.12 7.14 8.01
N TYR A 81 -12.43 6.43 9.10
CA TYR A 81 -12.47 6.99 10.46
C TYR A 81 -11.40 6.38 11.37
N GLU A 82 -11.34 6.86 12.61
CA GLU A 82 -10.43 6.32 13.63
C GLU A 82 -10.66 4.83 13.90
N GLU A 83 -11.90 4.38 13.80
CA GLU A 83 -12.28 2.98 13.99
C GLU A 83 -11.63 2.07 12.94
N ASP A 84 -11.67 2.48 11.66
CA ASP A 84 -11.05 1.74 10.56
C ASP A 84 -9.52 1.62 10.77
N LEU A 85 -8.88 2.67 11.29
CA LEU A 85 -7.45 2.66 11.64
C LEU A 85 -7.17 1.64 12.76
N ARG A 86 -7.96 1.67 13.84
CA ARG A 86 -7.82 0.75 14.99
C ARG A 86 -8.02 -0.71 14.57
N GLU A 87 -8.99 -1.01 13.71
CA GLU A 87 -9.24 -2.35 13.16
C GLU A 87 -8.06 -2.90 12.32
N CYS A 88 -7.25 -2.00 11.76
CA CYS A 88 -6.02 -2.34 11.05
C CYS A 88 -4.77 -2.37 11.94
N GLY A 89 -4.93 -2.11 13.25
CA GLY A 89 -3.82 -2.03 14.21
C GLY A 89 -2.97 -0.78 14.04
N ILE A 90 -3.51 0.29 13.45
CA ILE A 90 -2.84 1.58 13.29
C ILE A 90 -3.23 2.46 14.46
N ASP A 91 -2.23 2.95 15.20
CA ASP A 91 -2.45 3.97 16.21
C ASP A 91 -2.89 5.28 15.52
N VAL A 92 -4.02 5.84 15.95
CA VAL A 92 -4.58 7.08 15.42
C VAL A 92 -3.58 8.24 15.55
N THR A 93 -2.76 8.25 16.60
CA THR A 93 -1.71 9.26 16.77
C THR A 93 -0.61 9.10 15.72
N GLU A 94 -0.35 7.87 15.27
CA GLU A 94 0.55 7.56 14.16
C GLU A 94 -0.09 7.74 12.78
N ALA A 95 -1.42 7.86 12.66
CA ALA A 95 -2.06 8.07 11.37
C ALA A 95 -1.62 9.39 10.71
N SER A 96 -1.48 10.45 11.52
CA SER A 96 -0.92 11.74 11.12
C SER A 96 0.55 11.66 10.64
N VAL A 97 1.27 10.62 11.07
CA VAL A 97 2.69 10.39 10.74
C VAL A 97 2.85 9.90 9.29
N TYR A 98 1.83 9.30 8.68
CA TYR A 98 1.86 8.82 7.29
C TYR A 98 1.66 9.93 6.25
N SER A 99 2.07 11.17 6.52
CA SER A 99 1.77 12.39 5.75
C SER A 99 2.10 12.39 4.23
N GLY A 100 2.73 11.34 3.69
CA GLY A 100 2.91 11.15 2.24
C GLY A 100 2.02 10.07 1.60
N MET A 101 1.33 9.26 2.41
CA MET A 101 0.48 8.14 1.97
C MET A 101 -0.98 8.34 2.41
N CYS A 102 -1.19 8.81 3.64
CA CYS A 102 -2.48 9.08 4.26
C CYS A 102 -2.47 10.47 4.91
N THR A 103 -3.61 11.15 4.91
CA THR A 103 -3.78 12.47 5.51
C THR A 103 -4.98 12.52 6.44
N GLU A 104 -4.83 13.24 7.54
CA GLU A 104 -5.91 13.58 8.47
C GLU A 104 -6.62 14.85 7.98
N ILE A 105 -7.94 14.80 7.95
CA ILE A 105 -8.83 15.90 7.59
C ILE A 105 -9.75 16.15 8.79
N PHE A 106 -9.92 17.42 9.15
CA PHE A 106 -10.86 17.82 10.20
C PHE A 106 -12.26 17.99 9.61
N ARG A 107 -13.25 17.31 10.18
CA ARG A 107 -14.67 17.54 9.89
C ARG A 107 -15.29 18.34 11.03
N GLU A 108 -15.72 19.56 10.75
CA GLU A 108 -16.39 20.43 11.72
C GLU A 108 -17.91 20.29 11.59
N GLU A 109 -18.58 19.80 12.63
CA GLU A 109 -20.04 19.73 12.72
C GLU A 109 -20.56 20.84 13.64
N ALA A 110 -21.17 21.86 13.02
CA ALA A 110 -21.94 22.94 13.65
C ALA A 110 -21.36 23.49 14.99
N GLY A 111 -20.03 23.62 15.06
CA GLY A 111 -19.32 24.25 16.18
C GLY A 111 -19.21 23.44 17.48
N MET A 112 -19.64 22.18 17.52
CA MET A 112 -19.60 21.37 18.77
C MET A 112 -18.82 20.05 18.67
N TYR A 113 -18.54 19.54 17.48
CA TYR A 113 -17.73 18.33 17.30
C TYR A 113 -16.76 18.51 16.11
N GLN A 114 -15.46 18.41 16.36
CA GLN A 114 -14.44 18.24 15.32
C GLN A 114 -14.10 16.76 15.22
N GLY A 115 -14.80 16.03 14.35
CA GLY A 115 -14.49 14.63 14.05
C GLY A 115 -13.26 14.56 13.15
N LYS A 116 -12.32 13.66 13.47
CA LYS A 116 -11.21 13.35 12.57
C LYS A 116 -11.66 12.36 11.52
N VAL A 117 -11.44 12.69 10.26
CA VAL A 117 -11.60 11.76 9.14
C VAL A 117 -10.28 11.67 8.40
N PHE A 118 -10.06 10.57 7.70
CA PHE A 118 -8.80 10.28 7.05
C PHE A 118 -9.04 9.86 5.61
N CYS A 119 -8.07 10.11 4.74
CA CYS A 119 -8.06 9.57 3.39
C CYS A 119 -6.62 9.27 2.94
N PHE A 120 -6.48 8.41 1.94
CA PHE A 120 -5.22 8.32 1.22
C PHE A 120 -5.01 9.59 0.39
N VAL A 121 -3.75 10.04 0.26
CA VAL A 121 -3.40 11.25 -0.50
C VAL A 121 -3.95 11.20 -1.93
N HIS A 122 -4.04 9.99 -2.51
CA HIS A 122 -4.68 9.75 -3.79
C HIS A 122 -5.18 8.30 -3.91
N LEU A 123 -6.25 8.06 -4.68
CA LEU A 123 -6.81 6.71 -4.90
C LEU A 123 -5.77 5.72 -5.44
N SER A 124 -4.87 6.16 -6.31
CA SER A 124 -3.80 5.29 -6.82
C SER A 124 -2.83 4.81 -5.74
N ILE A 125 -2.63 5.58 -4.66
CA ILE A 125 -1.81 5.17 -3.53
C ILE A 125 -2.56 4.10 -2.72
N GLN A 126 -3.87 4.28 -2.52
CA GLN A 126 -4.74 3.27 -1.92
C GLN A 126 -4.71 1.97 -2.72
N GLU A 127 -4.89 2.03 -4.04
CA GLU A 127 -4.86 0.84 -4.92
C GLU A 127 -3.49 0.15 -4.93
N PHE A 128 -2.39 0.93 -4.93
CA PHE A 128 -1.04 0.38 -4.84
C PHE A 128 -0.82 -0.36 -3.51
N LEU A 129 -1.16 0.28 -2.39
CA LEU A 129 -0.99 -0.31 -1.06
C LEU A 129 -1.88 -1.55 -0.86
N ALA A 130 -3.09 -1.53 -1.40
CA ALA A 130 -3.97 -2.70 -1.42
C ALA A 130 -3.36 -3.86 -2.23
N ALA A 131 -2.80 -3.58 -3.41
CA ALA A 131 -2.13 -4.58 -4.23
C ALA A 131 -0.88 -5.14 -3.54
N LEU A 132 -0.09 -4.27 -2.89
CA LEU A 132 1.06 -4.67 -2.10
C LEU A 132 0.67 -5.56 -0.92
N TYR A 133 -0.43 -5.25 -0.22
CA TYR A 133 -0.96 -6.09 0.85
C TYR A 133 -1.29 -7.50 0.35
N VAL A 134 -2.03 -7.63 -0.75
CA VAL A 134 -2.36 -8.94 -1.34
C VAL A 134 -1.10 -9.69 -1.75
N PHE A 135 -0.12 -9.00 -2.33
CA PHE A 135 1.15 -9.59 -2.76
C PHE A 135 1.95 -10.12 -1.56
N LEU A 136 2.20 -9.30 -0.53
CA LEU A 136 2.97 -9.68 0.64
C LEU A 136 2.25 -10.74 1.49
N HIS A 137 0.93 -10.61 1.65
CA HIS A 137 0.14 -11.59 2.40
C HIS A 137 0.20 -12.98 1.77
N PHE A 138 0.27 -13.06 0.44
CA PHE A 138 0.47 -14.34 -0.24
C PHE A 138 1.88 -14.90 0.00
N SER A 139 2.91 -14.05 -0.03
CA SER A 139 4.30 -14.45 0.20
C SER A 139 4.59 -14.93 1.63
N GLU A 140 3.85 -14.43 2.63
CA GLU A 140 4.05 -14.72 4.06
C GLU A 140 3.16 -15.85 4.62
N ARG A 141 2.45 -16.62 3.78
CA ARG A 141 1.53 -17.66 4.26
C ARG A 141 2.23 -18.77 5.06
N ASP A 142 2.24 -18.60 6.38
CA ASP A 142 2.11 -19.66 7.36
C ASP A 142 0.61 -19.96 7.54
N SER A 143 0.24 -21.24 7.56
CA SER A 143 -1.09 -21.81 7.28
C SER A 143 -2.21 -21.52 8.29
N ASN A 144 -2.07 -20.50 9.14
CA ASN A 144 -2.99 -20.21 10.25
C ASN A 144 -3.59 -18.81 10.15
N MET A 145 -4.57 -18.62 9.27
CA MET A 145 -5.52 -17.51 9.41
C MET A 145 -6.91 -18.05 9.74
N PRO A 146 -7.62 -17.44 10.72
CA PRO A 146 -8.99 -17.81 11.02
C PRO A 146 -9.88 -17.49 9.82
N ASP A 147 -10.70 -18.46 9.46
CA ASP A 147 -11.74 -18.40 8.43
C ASP A 147 -12.81 -17.38 8.87
N GLN A 148 -12.50 -16.09 8.74
CA GLN A 148 -13.52 -15.06 8.87
C GLN A 148 -14.38 -15.16 7.62
N HIS A 149 -15.62 -15.62 7.80
CA HIS A 149 -16.70 -15.66 6.83
C HIS A 149 -16.91 -14.29 6.13
N GLN A 150 -16.03 -13.94 5.19
CA GLN A 150 -16.16 -12.77 4.35
C GLN A 150 -16.35 -13.27 2.91
N THR A 151 -17.62 -13.35 2.52
CA THR A 151 -18.12 -13.71 1.18
C THR A 151 -17.85 -12.62 0.14
N SER A 152 -16.86 -11.77 0.39
CA SER A 152 -16.49 -10.68 -0.47
C SER A 152 -15.66 -11.14 -1.67
N GLN A 153 -15.85 -10.41 -2.76
CA GLN A 153 -15.13 -10.58 -4.00
C GLN A 153 -13.62 -10.38 -3.85
N LEU A 154 -13.14 -9.32 -3.20
CA LEU A 154 -11.69 -9.09 -3.07
C LEU A 154 -11.04 -10.06 -2.08
N TYR A 155 -11.72 -10.46 -1.00
CA TYR A 155 -11.23 -11.49 -0.07
C TYR A 155 -11.02 -12.87 -0.73
N SER A 156 -11.57 -13.11 -1.92
CA SER A 156 -11.22 -14.31 -2.69
C SER A 156 -9.74 -14.35 -3.11
N LEU A 157 -9.10 -13.18 -3.29
CA LEU A 157 -7.66 -13.08 -3.59
C LEU A 157 -6.80 -13.60 -2.45
N LEU A 158 -7.21 -13.31 -1.21
CA LEU A 158 -6.50 -13.77 -0.02
C LEU A 158 -6.67 -15.28 0.23
N ARG A 159 -7.57 -15.94 -0.49
CA ARG A 159 -7.81 -17.40 -0.40
C ARG A 159 -7.06 -18.21 -1.47
N ALA A 160 -6.57 -17.58 -2.53
CA ALA A 160 -5.86 -18.24 -3.61
C ALA A 160 -4.62 -19.02 -3.13
N ASN A 161 -4.33 -20.18 -3.73
CA ASN A 161 -3.25 -21.09 -3.30
C ASN A 161 -1.99 -20.98 -4.17
N LYS A 162 -2.10 -20.44 -5.38
CA LYS A 162 -0.98 -20.20 -6.30
C LYS A 162 -1.01 -18.76 -6.79
N HIS A 163 0.16 -18.21 -7.15
CA HIS A 163 0.24 -16.90 -7.80
C HIS A 163 -0.64 -16.80 -9.05
N HIS A 164 -0.69 -17.87 -9.85
CA HIS A 164 -1.57 -17.94 -11.01
C HIS A 164 -3.05 -17.77 -10.64
N ASP A 165 -3.46 -18.38 -9.52
CA ASP A 165 -4.85 -18.29 -9.03
C ASP A 165 -5.17 -16.86 -8.56
N ILE A 166 -4.20 -16.15 -7.97
CA ILE A 166 -4.35 -14.73 -7.60
C ILE A 166 -4.55 -13.87 -8.85
N HIS A 167 -3.69 -14.03 -9.86
CA HIS A 167 -3.76 -13.22 -11.08
C HIS A 167 -5.07 -13.45 -11.83
N GLN A 168 -5.47 -14.72 -12.00
CA GLN A 168 -6.73 -15.04 -12.66
C GLN A 168 -7.91 -14.45 -11.90
N THR A 169 -7.94 -14.61 -10.57
CA THR A 169 -9.00 -14.05 -9.72
C THR A 169 -9.03 -12.52 -9.83
N ALA A 170 -7.88 -11.85 -9.81
CA ALA A 170 -7.80 -10.39 -9.91
C ALA A 170 -8.30 -9.89 -11.28
N VAL A 171 -7.94 -10.60 -12.36
CA VAL A 171 -8.44 -10.31 -13.72
C VAL A 171 -9.96 -10.47 -13.78
N ASP A 172 -10.50 -11.58 -13.25
CA ASP A 172 -11.93 -11.84 -13.25
C ASP A 172 -12.70 -10.77 -12.45
N LEU A 173 -12.15 -10.32 -11.32
CA LEU A 173 -12.73 -9.25 -10.51
C LEU A 173 -12.74 -7.92 -11.24
N ALA A 174 -11.62 -7.54 -11.88
CA ALA A 174 -11.54 -6.31 -12.66
C ALA A 174 -12.52 -6.32 -13.85
N LEU A 175 -12.61 -7.45 -14.58
CA LEU A 175 -13.53 -7.59 -15.72
C LEU A 175 -15.01 -7.51 -15.34
N ARG A 176 -15.38 -8.00 -14.14
CA ARG A 176 -16.75 -7.90 -13.63
C ARG A 176 -17.10 -6.46 -13.24
N ASN A 177 -16.10 -5.65 -12.97
CA ASN A 177 -16.28 -4.31 -12.45
C ASN A 177 -16.32 -3.25 -13.55
N LYS A 178 -17.52 -2.83 -13.92
CA LYS A 178 -17.74 -1.91 -15.04
C LYS A 178 -17.24 -0.47 -14.83
N ASN A 179 -16.91 -0.08 -13.59
CA ASN A 179 -16.43 1.28 -13.31
C ASN A 179 -14.89 1.40 -13.34
N GLY A 180 -14.17 0.29 -13.56
CA GLY A 180 -12.71 0.27 -13.65
C GLY A 180 -11.98 0.54 -12.34
N HIS A 181 -12.65 0.55 -11.18
CA HIS A 181 -12.02 0.89 -9.90
C HIS A 181 -10.96 -0.12 -9.42
N LEU A 182 -10.83 -1.26 -10.10
CA LEU A 182 -9.80 -2.28 -9.84
C LEU A 182 -8.71 -2.32 -10.91
N ASP A 183 -8.78 -1.49 -11.96
CA ASP A 183 -7.85 -1.57 -13.09
C ASP A 183 -6.42 -1.24 -12.67
N LEU A 184 -6.28 -0.23 -11.82
CA LEU A 184 -4.98 0.20 -11.35
C LEU A 184 -4.47 -0.72 -10.23
N PHE A 185 -5.34 -1.17 -9.32
CA PHE A 185 -5.04 -2.27 -8.39
C PHE A 185 -4.49 -3.51 -9.13
N LEU A 186 -5.18 -3.99 -10.18
CA LEU A 186 -4.76 -5.14 -10.97
C LEU A 186 -3.40 -4.90 -11.62
N ARG A 187 -3.21 -3.72 -12.22
CA ARG A 187 -1.93 -3.35 -12.85
C ARG A 187 -0.78 -3.36 -11.85
N PHE A 188 -1.00 -2.88 -10.63
CA PHE A 188 0.00 -2.94 -9.57
C PHE A 188 0.28 -4.37 -9.14
N LEU A 189 -0.75 -5.18 -8.91
CA LEU A 189 -0.60 -6.57 -8.47
C LEU A 189 0.20 -7.42 -9.48
N LEU A 190 -0.10 -7.26 -10.77
CA LEU A 190 0.66 -7.90 -11.85
C LEU A 190 2.10 -7.38 -11.90
N GLY A 191 2.30 -6.07 -11.75
CA GLY A 191 3.63 -5.47 -11.72
C GLY A 191 4.47 -5.98 -10.55
N LEU A 192 3.91 -6.07 -9.34
CA LEU A 192 4.60 -6.56 -8.14
C LEU A 192 5.05 -8.02 -8.29
N SER A 193 4.37 -8.79 -9.15
CA SER A 193 4.72 -10.17 -9.45
C SER A 193 5.90 -10.32 -10.42
N LEU A 194 6.40 -9.22 -11.01
CA LEU A 194 7.60 -9.23 -11.86
C LEU A 194 8.87 -9.23 -11.00
N GLU A 195 9.85 -10.06 -11.38
CA GLU A 195 11.11 -10.22 -10.65
C GLU A 195 11.86 -8.89 -10.42
N SER A 196 11.82 -7.97 -11.40
CA SER A 196 12.44 -6.65 -11.28
C SER A 196 11.85 -5.79 -10.17
N ASN A 197 10.54 -5.89 -9.93
CA ASN A 197 9.87 -5.20 -8.82
C ASN A 197 10.10 -5.90 -7.49
N GLN A 198 10.22 -7.23 -7.49
CA GLN A 198 10.49 -8.01 -6.28
C GLN A 198 11.88 -7.71 -5.72
N LYS A 199 12.90 -7.59 -6.59
CA LYS A 199 14.25 -7.16 -6.18
C LYS A 199 14.21 -5.80 -5.49
N LEU A 200 13.44 -4.85 -6.02
CA LEU A 200 13.28 -3.53 -5.40
C LEU A 200 12.55 -3.58 -4.05
N LEU A 201 11.62 -4.52 -3.85
CA LEU A 201 10.94 -4.70 -2.56
C LEU A 201 11.86 -5.30 -1.49
N GLN A 202 12.96 -5.96 -1.85
CA GLN A 202 13.93 -6.46 -0.87
C GLN A 202 14.60 -5.32 -0.10
N ASP A 203 14.63 -4.10 -0.64
CA ASP A 203 15.09 -2.91 0.09
C ASP A 203 14.11 -2.48 1.21
N LEU A 204 12.85 -2.95 1.14
CA LEU A 204 11.80 -2.69 2.14
C LEU A 204 11.61 -3.83 3.13
N LEU A 205 11.81 -5.08 2.68
CA LEU A 205 11.61 -6.28 3.48
C LEU A 205 12.89 -6.62 4.26
N PRO A 206 12.80 -7.11 5.51
CA PRO A 206 13.97 -7.67 6.17
C PRO A 206 14.56 -8.76 5.27
N GLN A 207 15.88 -8.76 5.07
CA GLN A 207 16.51 -9.92 4.43
C GLN A 207 16.22 -11.13 5.31
N THR A 208 15.39 -12.05 4.83
CA THR A 208 15.24 -13.36 5.46
C THR A 208 16.63 -13.96 5.47
N GLY A 209 17.28 -13.97 6.63
CA GLY A 209 18.64 -14.47 6.76
C GLY A 209 18.70 -15.85 6.13
N ALA A 210 19.58 -16.00 5.13
CA ALA A 210 19.98 -17.30 4.67
C ALA A 210 20.51 -18.05 5.90
N ALA A 211 19.71 -18.97 6.43
CA ALA A 211 20.16 -19.93 7.40
C ALA A 211 21.23 -20.77 6.69
N HIS A 212 22.49 -20.47 7.00
CA HIS A 212 23.63 -21.33 6.70
C HIS A 212 23.74 -22.44 7.75
#